data_AF-A0A660A8J1-F1
#
_entry.id   AF-A0A660A8J1-F1
#
_cell.length_a   1.000
_cell.length_b   1.000
_cell.length_c   1.000
_cell.angle_alpha   90.00
_cell.angle_beta   90.00
_cell.angle_gamma   90.00
#
_symmetry.space_group_name_H-M   'P 1'
#
loop_
_entity.id
_entity.type
_entity.pdbx_description
1 polymer ?
#
loop_
_entity_poly.entity_id
_entity_poly.type
_entity_poly.pdbx_seq_one_letter_code
_entity_poly.pdbx_strand_id
1 'polypeptide(L)'
;NIVMDLWSARGKSTKKVKDMVRGHQMANMAGVRKLQPNLRAQPMVIDPFMINELDYYLVSHYHSDHIDINTAAAIINNPKLDHVKFVGPYECGEIWKKWGVPEDRIMILKPGDSFEFKDMKVTAVESFDRTCLVTLPVEGADAQGGELAG
;
A
#
# COMPACT_ATOMS: atom_id res chain seq x y z
N ASN A 1 7.83 -18.96 -1.56
CA ASN A 1 7.01 -18.23 -0.57
C ASN A 1 6.79 -16.81 -1.04
N ILE A 2 5.51 -16.45 -1.18
CA ILE A 2 5.08 -15.09 -1.45
C ILE A 2 4.25 -14.61 -0.27
N VAL A 3 4.37 -13.32 0.02
CA VAL A 3 3.37 -12.60 0.79
C VAL A 3 2.81 -11.48 -0.06
N MET A 4 1.49 -11.29 -0.04
CA MET A 4 0.80 -10.27 -0.81
C MET A 4 -0.10 -9.45 0.11
N ASP A 5 -0.06 -8.12 -0.05
CA ASP A 5 -0.90 -7.15 0.67
C ASP A 5 -0.88 -7.31 2.21
N LEU A 6 0.26 -7.74 2.78
CA LEU A 6 0.38 -7.91 4.24
C LEU A 6 0.40 -6.56 4.94
N TRP A 7 -0.73 -6.24 5.57
CA TRP A 7 -0.93 -5.02 6.33
C TRP A 7 -0.94 -5.24 7.85
N SER A 8 0.04 -4.63 8.50
CA SER A 8 0.36 -4.81 9.92
C SER A 8 -0.08 -3.62 10.79
N ALA A 9 -0.71 -2.61 10.18
CA ALA A 9 -1.17 -1.43 10.91
C ALA A 9 -2.60 -1.58 11.46
N ARG A 10 -3.18 -0.44 11.86
CA ARG A 10 -4.49 -0.36 12.50
C ARG A 10 -5.34 0.74 11.87
N GLY A 11 -6.65 0.66 12.14
CA GLY A 11 -7.57 1.76 11.92
C GLY A 11 -7.44 2.89 12.96
N LYS A 12 -8.52 3.65 13.16
CA LYS A 12 -8.54 4.77 14.11
C LYS A 12 -8.24 4.32 15.55
N SER A 13 -7.59 5.18 16.33
CA SER A 13 -7.31 4.98 17.77
C SER A 13 -7.75 6.15 18.64
N THR A 14 -8.42 7.14 18.06
CA THR A 14 -8.87 8.33 18.77
C THR A 14 -10.13 8.89 18.13
N LYS A 15 -10.98 9.51 18.95
CA LYS A 15 -12.14 10.30 18.52
C LYS A 15 -11.86 11.81 18.56
N LYS A 16 -10.61 12.22 18.83
CA LYS A 16 -10.22 13.64 18.91
C LYS A 16 -10.26 14.31 17.53
N VAL A 17 -9.78 13.62 16.50
CA VAL A 17 -9.93 14.05 15.09
C VAL A 17 -11.40 13.90 14.71
N LYS A 18 -12.01 14.97 14.18
CA LYS A 18 -13.46 15.00 13.89
C LYS A 18 -13.79 14.86 12.43
N ASP A 19 -12.92 15.34 11.56
CA ASP A 19 -13.16 15.41 10.12
C ASP A 19 -12.07 14.64 9.35
N MET A 20 -12.44 14.14 8.17
CA MET A 20 -11.51 13.48 7.24
C MET A 20 -10.53 14.48 6.65
N VAL A 21 -9.35 13.99 6.28
CA VAL A 21 -8.37 14.75 5.50
C VAL A 21 -9.01 15.22 4.19
N ARG A 22 -8.67 16.42 3.73
CA ARG A 22 -9.13 16.89 2.40
C ARG A 22 -8.56 15.99 1.30
N GLY A 23 -9.33 15.74 0.24
CA GLY A 23 -8.95 14.81 -0.82
C GLY A 23 -9.06 13.32 -0.47
N HIS A 24 -9.44 12.96 0.76
CA HIS A 24 -9.70 11.55 1.11
C HIS A 24 -10.80 10.98 0.21
N GLN A 25 -10.54 9.81 -0.38
CA GLN A 25 -11.40 9.15 -1.36
C GLN A 25 -12.86 9.00 -0.92
N MET A 26 -13.11 8.70 0.36
CA MET A 26 -14.49 8.62 0.89
C MET A 26 -15.22 9.97 0.86
N ALA A 27 -14.50 11.08 1.05
CA ALA A 27 -15.08 12.41 0.91
C ALA A 27 -15.35 12.73 -0.56
N ASN A 28 -14.45 12.35 -1.47
CA ASN A 28 -14.61 12.54 -2.91
C ASN A 28 -15.81 11.76 -3.46
N MET A 29 -16.03 10.53 -2.98
CA MET A 29 -17.13 9.68 -3.44
C MET A 29 -18.52 10.11 -2.93
N ALA A 30 -18.60 10.62 -1.70
CA ALA A 30 -19.89 10.77 -1.01
C ALA A 30 -20.14 12.16 -0.40
N GLY A 31 -19.25 13.14 -0.62
CA GLY A 31 -19.40 14.51 -0.09
C GLY A 31 -19.35 14.61 1.44
N VAL A 32 -18.95 13.54 2.13
CA VAL A 32 -18.91 13.48 3.60
C VAL A 32 -17.66 14.15 4.18
N ARG A 33 -17.80 14.76 5.35
CA ARG A 33 -16.68 15.41 6.06
C ARG A 33 -16.29 14.74 7.36
N LYS A 34 -17.21 14.05 8.04
CA LYS A 34 -16.93 13.44 9.34
C LYS A 34 -15.97 12.26 9.23
N LEU A 35 -15.12 12.12 10.24
CA LEU A 35 -14.13 11.06 10.31
C LEU A 35 -14.81 9.68 10.20
N GLN A 36 -14.35 8.85 9.26
CA GLN A 36 -14.80 7.47 9.14
C GLN A 36 -14.47 6.69 10.43
N PRO A 37 -15.42 5.94 11.01
CA PRO A 37 -15.21 5.15 12.22
C PRO A 37 -14.57 3.78 11.91
N ASN A 38 -13.57 3.72 11.03
CA ASN A 38 -12.92 2.46 10.64
C ASN A 38 -11.94 2.00 11.74
N LEU A 39 -12.41 1.08 12.60
CA LEU A 39 -11.63 0.40 13.62
C LEU A 39 -11.24 -1.00 13.10
N ARG A 40 -9.98 -1.38 13.26
CA ARG A 40 -9.54 -2.75 12.94
C ARG A 40 -10.18 -3.70 13.96
N ALA A 41 -10.93 -4.68 13.48
CA ALA A 41 -11.63 -5.66 14.32
C ALA A 41 -10.96 -7.05 14.33
N GLN A 42 -9.95 -7.27 13.49
CA GLN A 42 -9.22 -8.52 13.40
C GLN A 42 -7.86 -8.43 14.11
N PRO A 43 -7.44 -9.46 14.85
CA PRO A 43 -6.10 -9.52 15.42
C PRO A 43 -5.02 -9.56 14.33
N MET A 44 -3.77 -9.30 14.71
CA MET A 44 -2.63 -9.54 13.84
C MET A 44 -2.17 -10.99 14.04
N VAL A 45 -2.25 -11.79 12.98
CA VAL A 45 -1.95 -13.24 13.04
C VAL A 45 -0.58 -13.61 12.47
N ILE A 46 0.06 -12.66 11.78
CA ILE A 46 1.42 -12.78 11.27
C ILE A 46 2.22 -11.62 11.86
N ASP A 47 3.31 -11.93 12.54
CA ASP A 47 4.32 -10.94 12.92
C ASP A 47 5.31 -10.77 11.74
N PRO A 48 5.33 -9.59 11.07
CA PRO A 48 6.22 -9.38 9.94
C PRO A 48 7.70 -9.54 10.31
N PHE A 49 8.09 -9.25 11.57
CA PHE A 49 9.49 -9.35 12.02
C PHE A 49 9.95 -10.79 12.25
N MET A 50 9.01 -11.75 12.26
CA MET A 50 9.32 -13.17 12.38
C MET A 50 9.41 -13.89 11.02
N ILE A 51 9.19 -13.18 9.91
CA ILE A 51 9.39 -13.72 8.56
C ILE A 51 10.88 -13.96 8.34
N ASN A 52 11.24 -15.22 8.06
CA ASN A 52 12.63 -15.64 7.81
C ASN A 52 12.83 -16.30 6.45
N GLU A 53 11.75 -16.63 5.74
CA GLU A 53 11.79 -17.27 4.43
C GLU A 53 10.72 -16.67 3.52
N LEU A 54 11.15 -15.87 2.55
CA LEU A 54 10.30 -15.15 1.61
C LEU A 54 11.09 -15.00 0.31
N ASP A 55 10.42 -15.12 -0.84
CA ASP A 55 11.04 -14.86 -2.15
C ASP A 55 10.60 -13.50 -2.71
N TYR A 56 9.31 -13.17 -2.58
CA TYR A 56 8.72 -11.93 -3.07
C TYR A 56 7.67 -11.35 -2.12
N TYR A 57 7.68 -10.02 -1.97
CA TYR A 57 6.61 -9.26 -1.35
C TYR A 57 5.83 -8.51 -2.43
N LEU A 58 4.56 -8.88 -2.62
CA LEU A 58 3.68 -8.32 -3.63
C LEU A 58 2.72 -7.31 -3.00
N VAL A 59 2.46 -6.21 -3.71
CA VAL A 59 1.40 -5.26 -3.37
C VAL A 59 0.57 -4.96 -4.59
N SER A 60 -0.75 -5.11 -4.46
CA SER A 60 -1.70 -4.91 -5.55
C SER A 60 -1.87 -3.44 -5.94
N HIS A 61 -1.98 -2.55 -4.95
CA HIS A 61 -2.16 -1.11 -5.13
C HIS A 61 -1.79 -0.34 -3.86
N TYR A 62 -1.77 1.00 -3.95
CA TYR A 62 -1.14 1.87 -2.96
C TYR A 62 -2.05 2.29 -1.79
N HIS A 63 -3.27 1.76 -1.67
CA HIS A 63 -4.10 2.06 -0.49
C HIS A 63 -3.43 1.55 0.77
N SER A 64 -3.61 2.31 1.85
CA SER A 64 -2.80 2.15 3.07
C SER A 64 -2.95 0.79 3.74
N ASP A 65 -4.02 0.07 3.46
CA ASP A 65 -4.34 -1.26 3.97
C ASP A 65 -3.86 -2.41 3.07
N HIS A 66 -3.18 -2.10 1.97
CA HIS A 66 -2.52 -3.06 1.07
C HIS A 66 -0.99 -2.92 1.06
N ILE A 67 -0.46 -1.77 1.48
CA ILE A 67 0.99 -1.50 1.55
C ILE A 67 1.40 -1.08 2.95
N ASP A 68 2.40 -1.75 3.52
CA ASP A 68 2.80 -1.54 4.92
C ASP A 68 4.29 -1.26 5.10
N ILE A 69 4.59 -0.15 5.79
CA ILE A 69 5.96 0.30 6.08
C ILE A 69 6.68 -0.61 7.08
N ASN A 70 5.97 -1.22 8.02
CA ASN A 70 6.57 -2.13 9.00
C ASN A 70 6.92 -3.46 8.36
N THR A 71 6.06 -3.98 7.47
CA THR A 71 6.36 -5.14 6.64
C THR A 71 7.59 -4.87 5.77
N ALA A 72 7.66 -3.69 5.13
CA ALA A 72 8.85 -3.30 4.37
C ALA A 72 10.11 -3.23 5.24
N ALA A 73 10.03 -2.58 6.41
CA ALA A 73 11.12 -2.48 7.37
C ALA A 73 11.59 -3.86 7.86
N ALA A 74 10.67 -4.78 8.16
CA ALA A 74 11.00 -6.13 8.60
C ALA A 74 11.79 -6.91 7.53
N ILE A 75 11.43 -6.73 6.26
CA ILE A 75 12.11 -7.40 5.13
C ILE A 75 13.49 -6.76 4.87
N ILE A 76 13.61 -5.44 4.80
CA ILE A 76 14.88 -4.78 4.45
C ILE A 76 15.92 -4.86 5.57
N ASN A 77 15.49 -4.97 6.83
CA ASN A 77 16.40 -5.08 7.98
C ASN A 77 16.73 -6.53 8.36
N ASN A 78 16.26 -7.52 7.60
CA ASN A 78 16.56 -8.93 7.83
C ASN A 78 17.54 -9.44 6.76
N PRO A 79 18.83 -9.72 7.10
CA PRO A 79 19.84 -10.19 6.15
C PRO A 79 19.47 -11.50 5.42
N LYS A 80 18.62 -12.34 6.03
CA LYS A 80 18.14 -13.57 5.37
C LYS A 80 17.25 -13.29 4.16
N LEU A 81 16.69 -12.08 4.10
CA LEU A 81 15.73 -11.64 3.10
C LEU A 81 16.31 -10.60 2.14
N ASP A 82 17.64 -10.42 2.07
CA ASP A 82 18.30 -9.44 1.19
C ASP A 82 17.97 -9.63 -0.30
N HIS A 83 17.70 -10.88 -0.70
CA HIS A 83 17.33 -11.25 -2.06
C HIS A 83 15.87 -10.90 -2.43
N VAL A 84 15.00 -10.65 -1.44
CA VAL A 84 13.56 -10.46 -1.67
C VAL A 84 13.31 -9.22 -2.51
N LYS A 85 12.50 -9.37 -3.56
CA LYS A 85 12.01 -8.27 -4.39
C LYS A 85 10.64 -7.79 -3.91
N PHE A 86 10.47 -6.48 -3.95
CA PHE A 86 9.23 -5.75 -3.69
C PHE A 86 8.54 -5.50 -5.03
N VAL A 87 7.38 -6.13 -5.23
CA VAL A 87 6.73 -6.20 -6.55
C VAL A 87 5.38 -5.51 -6.50
N GLY A 88 5.16 -4.53 -7.36
CA GLY A 88 3.89 -3.81 -7.39
C GLY A 88 3.78 -2.82 -8.55
N PRO A 89 2.66 -2.09 -8.65
CA PRO A 89 2.52 -1.03 -9.63
C PRO A 89 3.44 0.16 -9.31
N TYR A 90 3.60 1.07 -10.28
CA TYR A 90 4.49 2.23 -10.19
C TYR A 90 4.39 3.00 -8.88
N GLU A 91 3.18 3.37 -8.45
CA GLU A 91 2.96 4.18 -7.24
C GLU A 91 3.41 3.45 -5.95
N CYS A 92 3.28 2.12 -5.90
CA CYS A 92 3.81 1.34 -4.77
C CYS A 92 5.34 1.39 -4.75
N GLY A 93 5.98 1.32 -5.92
CA GLY A 93 7.42 1.53 -6.07
C GLY A 93 7.88 2.89 -5.57
N GLU A 94 7.18 3.97 -5.91
CA GLU A 94 7.50 5.32 -5.42
C GLU A 94 7.36 5.42 -3.90
N ILE A 95 6.33 4.81 -3.31
CA ILE A 95 6.15 4.76 -1.85
C ILE A 95 7.31 4.01 -1.19
N TRP A 96 7.69 2.83 -1.71
CA TRP A 96 8.80 2.05 -1.17
C TRP A 96 10.14 2.79 -1.26
N LYS A 97 10.41 3.49 -2.37
CA LYS A 97 11.59 4.36 -2.49
C LYS A 97 11.61 5.43 -1.41
N LYS A 98 10.47 6.11 -1.18
CA LYS A 98 10.33 7.12 -0.10
C LYS A 98 10.56 6.54 1.29
N TRP A 99 10.26 5.26 1.51
CA TRP A 99 10.53 4.54 2.76
C TRP A 99 11.96 4.00 2.88
N GLY A 100 12.78 4.13 1.83
CA GLY A 100 14.18 3.71 1.83
C GLY A 100 14.41 2.28 1.35
N VAL A 101 13.45 1.64 0.67
CA VAL A 101 13.70 0.37 -0.02
C VAL A 101 14.64 0.62 -1.21
N PRO A 102 15.76 -0.13 -1.33
CA PRO A 102 16.69 0.03 -2.45
C PRO A 102 16.01 -0.18 -3.81
N GLU A 103 16.33 0.67 -4.79
CA GLU A 103 15.70 0.64 -6.11
C GLU A 103 15.90 -0.70 -6.83
N ASP A 104 17.07 -1.31 -6.67
CA ASP A 104 17.39 -2.62 -7.25
C ASP A 104 16.53 -3.76 -6.67
N ARG A 105 15.90 -3.54 -5.51
CA ARG A 105 14.95 -4.48 -4.88
C ARG A 105 13.51 -4.25 -5.31
N ILE A 106 13.20 -3.19 -6.06
CA ILE A 106 11.84 -2.86 -6.50
C ILE A 106 11.63 -3.35 -7.93
N MET A 107 10.55 -4.10 -8.15
CA MET A 107 10.11 -4.59 -9.45
C MET A 107 8.75 -4.00 -9.77
N ILE A 108 8.70 -3.14 -10.79
CA ILE A 108 7.43 -2.58 -11.26
C ILE A 108 6.79 -3.54 -12.27
N LEU A 109 5.52 -3.86 -12.06
CA LEU A 109 4.71 -4.63 -13.01
C LEU A 109 3.58 -3.78 -13.60
N LYS A 110 3.27 -4.04 -14.87
CA LYS A 110 2.12 -3.51 -15.61
C LYS A 110 1.18 -4.65 -16.00
N PRO A 111 -0.12 -4.39 -16.20
CA PRO A 111 -1.03 -5.40 -16.74
C PRO A 111 -0.47 -6.02 -18.03
N GLY A 112 -0.44 -7.35 -18.09
CA GLY A 112 0.17 -8.12 -19.18
C GLY A 112 1.59 -8.60 -18.90
N ASP A 113 2.32 -7.97 -17.97
CA ASP A 113 3.62 -8.46 -17.54
C ASP A 113 3.49 -9.78 -16.78
N SER A 114 4.49 -10.64 -16.88
CA SER A 114 4.58 -11.85 -16.07
C SER A 114 6.01 -12.18 -15.71
N PHE A 115 6.17 -12.86 -14.58
CA PHE A 115 7.45 -13.43 -14.17
C PHE A 115 7.22 -14.84 -13.61
N GLU A 116 8.25 -15.66 -13.74
CA GLU A 116 8.26 -17.03 -13.24
C GLU A 116 9.30 -17.15 -12.13
N PHE A 117 8.96 -17.89 -11.08
CA PHE A 117 9.90 -18.22 -10.02
C PHE A 117 9.51 -19.57 -9.43
N LYS A 118 10.52 -20.41 -9.17
CA LYS A 118 10.32 -21.80 -8.72
C LYS A 118 9.30 -22.52 -9.63
N ASP A 119 8.19 -22.98 -9.07
CA ASP A 119 7.11 -23.70 -9.72
C ASP A 119 5.89 -22.80 -10.01
N MET A 120 6.03 -21.48 -9.91
CA MET A 120 4.93 -20.53 -10.03
C MET A 120 5.16 -19.46 -11.11
N LYS A 121 4.08 -19.13 -11.82
CA LYS A 121 4.00 -17.98 -12.71
C LYS A 121 3.07 -16.93 -12.13
N VAL A 122 3.54 -15.69 -12.05
CA VAL A 122 2.74 -14.53 -11.66
C VAL A 122 2.47 -13.70 -12.90
N THR A 123 1.20 -13.39 -13.15
CA THR A 123 0.78 -12.50 -14.23
C THR A 123 0.05 -11.31 -13.62
N ALA A 124 0.56 -10.12 -13.90
CA ALA A 124 -0.13 -8.89 -13.54
C ALA A 124 -1.31 -8.68 -14.50
N VAL A 125 -2.48 -8.41 -13.93
CA VAL A 125 -3.72 -8.18 -14.66
C VAL A 125 -4.28 -6.80 -14.33
N GLU A 126 -5.27 -6.35 -15.10
CA GLU A 126 -5.96 -5.10 -14.83
C GLU A 126 -6.66 -5.13 -13.47
N SER A 127 -6.54 -4.03 -12.73
CA SER A 127 -7.33 -3.80 -11.52
C SER A 127 -8.63 -3.08 -11.86
N PHE A 128 -9.68 -3.36 -11.09
CA PHE A 128 -10.99 -2.69 -11.20
C PHE A 128 -11.34 -1.91 -9.93
N ASP A 129 -10.34 -1.61 -9.09
CA ASP A 129 -10.58 -0.75 -7.94
C ASP A 129 -10.82 0.71 -8.39
N ARG A 130 -12.10 1.04 -8.53
CA ARG A 130 -12.57 2.39 -8.87
C ARG A 130 -12.26 3.40 -7.78
N THR A 131 -12.10 2.96 -6.53
CA THR A 131 -11.77 3.83 -5.41
C THR A 131 -10.36 4.39 -5.58
N CYS A 132 -9.43 3.57 -6.07
CA CYS A 132 -8.07 3.97 -6.40
C CYS A 132 -8.02 5.13 -7.42
N LEU A 133 -8.94 5.15 -8.39
CA LEU A 133 -9.03 6.22 -9.40
C LEU A 133 -9.42 7.59 -8.80
N VAL A 134 -10.14 7.60 -7.68
CA VAL A 134 -10.58 8.83 -6.98
C VAL A 134 -9.80 9.08 -5.69
N THR A 135 -8.69 8.38 -5.50
CA THR A 135 -7.74 8.59 -4.40
C THR A 135 -6.65 9.53 -4.89
N LEU A 136 -6.90 10.83 -4.74
CA LEU A 136 -6.03 11.88 -5.29
C LEU A 136 -5.07 12.43 -4.23
N PRO A 137 -3.85 12.83 -4.61
CA PRO A 137 -2.92 13.48 -3.69
C PRO A 137 -3.50 14.77 -3.11
N VAL A 138 -3.20 15.05 -1.84
CA VAL A 138 -3.67 16.25 -1.12
C VAL A 138 -3.15 17.53 -1.77
N GLU A 139 -1.99 17.47 -2.44
CA GLU A 139 -1.32 18.60 -3.09
C GLU A 139 -2.20 19.32 -4.13
N GLY A 140 -3.15 18.63 -4.76
CA GLY A 140 -4.15 19.26 -5.64
C GLY A 140 -5.15 20.16 -4.91
N ALA A 141 -5.44 19.88 -3.63
CA ALA A 141 -6.33 20.69 -2.80
C ALA A 141 -5.64 21.97 -2.30
N ASP A 142 -4.35 21.90 -1.92
CA ASP A 142 -3.61 23.07 -1.43
C ASP A 142 -3.29 24.05 -2.56
N ALA A 143 -2.98 23.53 -3.77
CA ALA A 143 -2.76 24.35 -4.97
C ALA A 143 -4.01 25.12 -5.43
N GLN A 144 -5.19 24.76 -4.95
CA GLN A 144 -6.48 25.37 -5.30
C GLN A 144 -7.16 26.06 -4.10
N GLY A 145 -6.39 26.50 -3.10
CA GLY A 145 -6.94 27.24 -1.95
C GLY A 145 -7.89 26.41 -1.07
N GLY A 146 -7.76 25.08 -1.13
CA GLY A 146 -8.61 24.12 -0.43
C GLY A 146 -9.85 23.67 -1.20
N GLU A 147 -10.14 24.23 -2.37
CA GLU A 147 -11.22 23.72 -3.23
C GLU A 147 -10.68 22.66 -4.18
N LEU A 148 -11.39 21.54 -4.33
CA LEU A 148 -11.13 20.61 -5.42
C LEU A 148 -12.10 21.01 -6.52
N ALA A 149 -11.64 21.74 -7.53
CA ALA A 149 -12.38 21.84 -8.79
C ALA A 149 -12.47 20.42 -9.36
N GLY A 150 -13.71 19.93 -9.49
CA GLY A 150 -14.00 18.60 -10.02
C GLY A 150 -13.53 18.40 -11.45
#